data_AF-A0A3Q7N414-F1
#
_entry.id   AF-A0A3Q7N414-F1
#
_cell.length_a   1.000
_cell.length_b   1.000
_cell.length_c   1.000
_cell.angle_alpha   90.00
_cell.angle_beta   90.00
_cell.angle_gamma   90.00
#
_symmetry.space_group_name_H-M   'P 1'
#
loop_
_entity.id
_entity.type
_entity.pdbx_description
1 polymer ?
#
loop_
_entity_poly.entity_id
_entity_poly.type
_entity_poly.pdbx_seq_one_letter_code
_entity_poly.pdbx_strand_id
1 'polypeptide(L)'
;MRRLRRLAHLVLFCPFSKGLQGRLPGLRVKYVFLVWLGVSVGSWMVYVHYSSHAELCRGHVCQVVICDQYRKGIISGSICQDLCNLHKVEWRTCLSSVPGQQVYSGLWQGKEVTIKCGIEEGLDPKARSDPAPRQELVLFDKPTRGTSIKEFREMTLSFLKANLGDLPSLPALVGQVLLMADFNKDSRVSLAEAKSVWALLQRNEFLLLLSLQEEHASRLLGSCGDLYVTEGVPHGSWHGAALPPLLRPLLPPALHTALQRWLGPAWPWRAKIAIGLLEFVEELFHGAYGTFYMCETTLANVGYTAKYDFKMADLQQVAPEATVRRFLQGRHCERSSDCTYGRDCRAPCDKLMRQCKGDLIQPNLAKVCELLRDYLLPGAPADLREELGKQLRTCTTLSGLASQVEAHHSLVLSHLKTLLWKKISNTKYS
;
A
#
# COMPACT_ATOMS: atom_id res chain seq x y z
N MET A 1 -36.11 -28.07 -3.32
CA MET A 1 -35.01 -28.98 -3.74
C MET A 1 -35.40 -30.11 -4.72
N ARG A 2 -36.54 -30.05 -5.45
CA ARG A 2 -36.88 -31.04 -6.53
C ARG A 2 -36.76 -30.49 -7.96
N ARG A 3 -36.62 -29.17 -8.15
CA ARG A 3 -36.48 -28.54 -9.48
C ARG A 3 -35.03 -28.42 -9.99
N LEU A 4 -34.02 -28.35 -9.10
CA LEU A 4 -32.60 -28.32 -9.52
C LEU A 4 -32.07 -29.68 -10.02
N ARG A 5 -32.63 -30.81 -9.55
CA ARG A 5 -32.24 -32.15 -10.06
C ARG A 5 -32.66 -32.40 -11.51
N ARG A 6 -33.68 -31.69 -12.02
CA ARG A 6 -34.15 -31.84 -13.42
C ARG A 6 -33.31 -31.07 -14.43
N LEU A 7 -32.64 -29.99 -14.01
CA LEU A 7 -31.72 -29.24 -14.88
C LEU A 7 -30.36 -29.93 -15.04
N ALA A 8 -29.87 -30.64 -14.01
CA ALA A 8 -28.64 -31.43 -14.10
C ALA A 8 -28.75 -32.62 -15.07
N HIS A 9 -29.96 -33.20 -15.22
CA HIS A 9 -30.19 -34.31 -16.15
C HIS A 9 -30.33 -33.89 -17.62
N LEU A 10 -30.60 -32.61 -17.89
CA LEU A 10 -30.81 -32.08 -19.25
C LEU A 10 -29.53 -31.58 -19.93
N VAL A 11 -28.45 -31.34 -19.17
CA VAL A 11 -27.16 -30.89 -19.71
C VAL A 11 -26.13 -32.02 -19.86
N LEU A 12 -26.30 -33.14 -19.14
CA LEU A 12 -25.34 -34.25 -19.12
C LEU A 12 -25.65 -35.41 -20.08
N PHE A 13 -26.85 -35.48 -20.66
CA PHE A 13 -27.24 -36.57 -21.56
C PHE A 13 -28.01 -36.04 -22.78
N CYS A 14 -27.32 -35.32 -23.67
CA CYS A 14 -27.77 -35.24 -25.06
C CYS A 14 -27.60 -36.63 -25.71
N PRO A 15 -28.66 -37.25 -26.25
CA PRO A 15 -28.51 -38.47 -27.03
C PRO A 15 -27.89 -38.08 -28.36
N PHE A 16 -26.59 -38.36 -28.54
CA PHE A 16 -25.95 -38.31 -29.84
C PHE A 16 -26.72 -39.21 -30.80
N SER A 17 -27.09 -38.66 -31.96
CA SER A 17 -27.86 -39.37 -32.97
C SER A 17 -27.13 -40.64 -33.40
N LYS A 18 -27.89 -41.73 -33.51
CA LYS A 18 -27.46 -43.02 -34.04
C LYS A 18 -27.16 -42.83 -35.53
N GLY A 19 -25.91 -42.52 -35.87
CA GLY A 19 -25.56 -42.26 -37.27
C GLY A 19 -24.10 -41.95 -37.55
N LEU A 20 -23.14 -42.46 -36.77
CA LEU A 20 -21.74 -42.57 -37.20
C LEU A 20 -20.99 -43.59 -36.33
N GLN A 21 -21.42 -44.85 -36.46
CA GLN A 21 -20.75 -46.01 -35.88
C GLN A 21 -19.68 -46.48 -36.86
N GLY A 22 -18.49 -45.90 -36.78
CA GLY A 22 -17.37 -46.33 -37.61
C GLY A 22 -16.11 -45.46 -37.44
N ARG A 23 -15.09 -46.03 -36.79
CA ARG A 23 -13.67 -45.61 -36.76
C ARG A 23 -13.32 -44.33 -35.98
N LEU A 24 -12.75 -44.54 -34.77
CA LEU A 24 -11.59 -43.87 -34.13
C LEU A 24 -11.73 -43.82 -32.59
N PRO A 25 -11.56 -44.96 -31.89
CA PRO A 25 -11.64 -45.02 -30.42
C PRO A 25 -10.58 -44.15 -29.72
N GLY A 26 -9.42 -43.93 -30.33
CA GLY A 26 -8.33 -43.14 -29.74
C GLY A 26 -8.57 -41.63 -29.66
N LEU A 27 -9.42 -41.06 -30.53
CA LEU A 27 -9.67 -39.61 -30.54
C LEU A 27 -10.59 -39.21 -29.38
N ARG A 28 -11.61 -40.01 -29.07
CA ARG A 28 -12.56 -39.77 -27.96
C ARG A 28 -11.88 -39.79 -26.59
N VAL A 29 -10.95 -40.73 -26.37
CA VAL A 29 -10.20 -40.83 -25.11
C VAL A 29 -9.29 -39.61 -24.91
N LYS A 30 -8.66 -39.10 -25.97
CA LYS A 30 -7.83 -37.88 -25.92
C LYS A 30 -8.63 -36.65 -25.50
N TYR A 31 -9.83 -36.45 -26.07
CA TYR A 31 -10.68 -35.32 -25.67
C TYR A 31 -11.20 -35.43 -24.24
N VAL A 32 -11.60 -36.63 -23.80
CA VAL A 32 -12.03 -36.87 -22.42
C VAL A 32 -10.88 -36.62 -21.43
N PHE A 33 -9.66 -37.04 -21.75
CA PHE A 33 -8.48 -36.79 -20.93
C PHE A 33 -8.15 -35.29 -20.84
N LEU A 34 -8.22 -34.55 -21.95
CA LEU A 34 -7.99 -33.11 -21.96
C LEU A 34 -9.04 -32.34 -21.14
N VAL A 35 -10.31 -32.74 -21.23
CA VAL A 35 -11.38 -32.16 -20.41
C VAL A 35 -11.16 -32.46 -18.93
N TRP A 36 -10.81 -33.71 -18.58
CA TRP A 36 -10.49 -34.08 -17.20
C TRP A 36 -9.30 -33.29 -16.66
N LEU A 37 -8.22 -33.17 -17.42
CA LEU A 37 -7.04 -32.40 -17.05
C LEU A 37 -7.38 -30.90 -16.89
N GLY A 38 -8.21 -30.35 -17.77
CA GLY A 38 -8.71 -28.97 -17.66
C GLY A 38 -9.53 -28.74 -16.39
N VAL A 39 -10.40 -29.69 -16.02
CA VAL A 39 -11.19 -29.62 -14.76
C VAL A 39 -10.28 -29.74 -13.55
N SER A 40 -9.31 -30.66 -13.55
CA SER A 40 -8.38 -30.84 -12.43
C SER A 40 -7.47 -29.63 -12.24
N VAL A 41 -6.90 -29.09 -13.32
CA VAL A 41 -6.08 -27.86 -13.27
C VAL A 41 -6.94 -26.66 -12.86
N GLY A 42 -8.16 -26.54 -13.40
CA GLY A 42 -9.10 -25.48 -13.00
C GLY A 42 -9.46 -25.56 -11.52
N SER A 43 -9.78 -26.76 -11.02
CA SER A 43 -10.08 -27.00 -9.61
C SER A 43 -8.87 -26.73 -8.71
N TRP A 44 -7.66 -27.11 -9.12
CA TRP A 44 -6.43 -26.78 -8.41
C TRP A 44 -6.24 -25.26 -8.34
N MET A 45 -6.39 -24.56 -9.46
CA MET A 45 -6.24 -23.09 -9.53
C MET A 45 -7.25 -22.39 -8.61
N VAL A 46 -8.51 -22.84 -8.61
CA VAL A 46 -9.54 -22.32 -7.69
C VAL A 46 -9.19 -22.61 -6.24
N TYR A 47 -8.71 -23.82 -5.93
CA TYR A 47 -8.30 -24.20 -4.58
C TYR A 47 -7.12 -23.35 -4.08
N VAL A 48 -6.07 -23.19 -4.88
CA VAL A 48 -4.89 -22.36 -4.54
C VAL A 48 -5.27 -20.89 -4.40
N HIS A 49 -6.12 -20.37 -5.28
CA HIS A 49 -6.59 -18.99 -5.17
C HIS A 49 -7.41 -18.79 -3.89
N TYR A 50 -8.35 -19.69 -3.60
CA TYR A 50 -9.13 -19.65 -2.38
C TYR A 50 -8.27 -19.78 -1.12
N SER A 51 -7.31 -20.71 -1.08
CA SER A 51 -6.42 -20.87 0.06
C SER A 51 -5.55 -19.63 0.27
N SER A 52 -5.00 -19.06 -0.82
CA SER A 52 -4.21 -17.82 -0.74
C SER A 52 -5.03 -16.63 -0.24
N HIS A 53 -6.29 -16.53 -0.67
CA HIS A 53 -7.18 -15.44 -0.24
C HIS A 53 -7.62 -15.61 1.22
N ALA A 54 -7.88 -16.84 1.67
CA ALA A 54 -8.18 -17.13 3.07
C ALA A 54 -7.01 -16.81 4.00
N GLU A 55 -5.78 -17.10 3.57
CA GLU A 55 -4.56 -16.74 4.32
C GLU A 55 -4.37 -15.22 4.41
N LEU A 56 -4.70 -14.46 3.34
CA LEU A 56 -4.57 -13.00 3.28
C LEU A 56 -5.66 -12.25 4.05
N CYS A 57 -6.82 -12.87 4.30
CA CYS A 57 -8.02 -12.18 4.78
C CYS A 57 -8.50 -12.69 6.15
N ARG A 58 -7.78 -12.31 7.22
CA ARG A 58 -8.06 -12.67 8.63
C ARG A 58 -8.57 -11.50 9.48
N GLY A 59 -9.41 -10.63 8.91
CA GLY A 59 -9.94 -9.44 9.60
C GLY A 59 -10.74 -9.76 10.87
N HIS A 60 -11.48 -10.87 10.86
CA HIS A 60 -12.21 -11.34 12.04
C HIS A 60 -11.29 -11.67 13.22
N VAL A 61 -10.11 -12.25 12.97
CA VAL A 61 -9.11 -12.55 14.02
C VAL A 61 -8.64 -11.23 14.63
N CYS A 62 -8.32 -10.24 13.78
CA CYS A 62 -7.94 -8.93 14.27
C CYS A 62 -9.02 -8.31 15.15
N GLN A 63 -10.28 -8.29 14.69
CA GLN A 63 -11.38 -7.71 15.47
C GLN A 63 -11.52 -8.40 16.83
N VAL A 64 -11.47 -9.74 16.88
CA VAL A 64 -11.59 -10.49 18.13
C VAL A 64 -10.43 -10.19 19.09
N VAL A 65 -9.19 -10.17 18.59
CA VAL A 65 -7.99 -9.89 19.41
C VAL A 65 -8.03 -8.46 19.97
N ILE A 66 -8.31 -7.46 19.13
CA ILE A 66 -8.39 -6.06 19.55
C ILE A 66 -9.52 -5.87 20.57
N CYS A 67 -10.70 -6.45 20.32
CA CYS A 67 -11.82 -6.31 21.24
C CYS A 67 -11.62 -7.02 22.58
N ASP A 68 -10.89 -8.14 22.61
CA ASP A 68 -10.48 -8.79 23.86
C ASP A 68 -9.55 -7.89 24.69
N GLN A 69 -8.53 -7.30 24.06
CA GLN A 69 -7.61 -6.37 24.73
C GLN A 69 -8.32 -5.11 25.24
N TYR A 70 -9.29 -4.60 24.48
CA TYR A 70 -10.10 -3.45 24.89
C TYR A 70 -10.98 -3.77 26.10
N ARG A 71 -11.66 -4.93 26.10
CA ARG A 71 -12.49 -5.37 27.25
C ARG A 71 -11.67 -5.60 28.52
N LYS A 72 -10.39 -5.97 28.38
CA LYS A 72 -9.43 -6.08 29.49
C LYS A 72 -8.91 -4.73 29.99
N GLY A 73 -9.24 -3.62 29.32
CA GLY A 73 -8.76 -2.27 29.65
C GLY A 73 -7.26 -2.08 29.36
N ILE A 74 -6.68 -2.90 28.48
CA ILE A 74 -5.25 -2.83 28.13
C ILE A 74 -5.01 -1.78 27.05
N ILE A 75 -5.96 -1.61 26.14
CA ILE A 75 -5.94 -0.64 25.05
C ILE A 75 -7.15 0.29 25.13
N SER A 76 -7.05 1.42 24.43
CA SER A 76 -8.09 2.43 24.28
C SER A 76 -8.10 2.95 22.84
N GLY A 77 -9.08 3.77 22.50
CA GLY A 77 -9.22 4.28 21.15
C GLY A 77 -10.57 4.94 20.89
N SER A 78 -10.58 5.91 19.98
CA SER A 78 -11.78 6.67 19.61
C SER A 78 -12.88 5.80 19.00
N ILE A 79 -12.52 4.68 18.35
CA ILE A 79 -13.50 3.78 17.71
C ILE A 79 -13.71 2.47 18.47
N CYS A 80 -13.00 2.21 19.58
CA CYS A 80 -13.10 0.93 20.29
C CYS A 80 -14.54 0.61 20.72
N GLN A 81 -15.27 1.63 21.20
CA GLN A 81 -16.68 1.47 21.59
C GLN A 81 -17.57 1.10 20.39
N ASP A 82 -17.38 1.77 19.26
CA ASP A 82 -18.13 1.53 18.03
C ASP A 82 -17.78 0.17 17.40
N LEU A 83 -16.52 -0.27 17.50
CA LEU A 83 -16.02 -1.52 16.94
C LEU A 83 -16.41 -2.76 17.76
N CYS A 84 -16.29 -2.69 19.09
CA CYS A 84 -16.33 -3.86 19.97
C CYS A 84 -17.62 -4.05 20.76
N ASN A 85 -18.34 -2.94 21.02
CA ASN A 85 -19.56 -2.95 21.82
C ASN A 85 -20.78 -2.65 20.93
N LEU A 86 -20.75 -1.54 20.18
CA LEU A 86 -21.89 -1.11 19.38
C LEU A 86 -21.94 -1.74 17.97
N HIS A 87 -20.86 -2.37 17.52
CA HIS A 87 -20.74 -3.03 16.21
C HIS A 87 -21.18 -2.14 15.03
N LYS A 88 -20.85 -0.84 15.09
CA LYS A 88 -21.15 0.16 14.05
C LYS A 88 -20.10 0.21 12.93
N VAL A 89 -18.98 -0.50 13.10
CA VAL A 89 -17.92 -0.62 12.10
C VAL A 89 -18.16 -1.89 11.30
N GLU A 90 -18.61 -1.75 10.06
CA GLU A 90 -18.86 -2.86 9.15
C GLU A 90 -17.62 -3.18 8.32
N TRP A 91 -17.21 -4.45 8.32
CA TRP A 91 -16.13 -4.95 7.47
C TRP A 91 -16.73 -5.51 6.18
N ARG A 92 -16.22 -5.07 5.03
CA ARG A 92 -16.73 -5.45 3.70
C ARG A 92 -15.67 -6.24 2.92
N THR A 93 -15.08 -5.65 1.89
CA THR A 93 -14.18 -6.38 0.98
C THR A 93 -12.76 -6.39 1.53
N CYS A 94 -12.13 -7.56 1.51
CA CYS A 94 -10.70 -7.68 1.81
C CYS A 94 -9.87 -7.12 0.65
N LEU A 95 -8.92 -6.25 0.98
CA LEU A 95 -7.99 -5.59 0.07
C LEU A 95 -6.52 -5.91 0.42
N SER A 96 -6.28 -6.81 1.37
CA SER A 96 -4.94 -7.18 1.85
C SER A 96 -4.06 -7.76 0.75
N SER A 97 -2.84 -7.26 0.65
CA SER A 97 -1.77 -7.76 -0.24
C SER A 97 -0.73 -8.60 0.51
N VAL A 98 -0.65 -8.48 1.84
CA VAL A 98 0.34 -9.12 2.71
C VAL A 98 -0.36 -9.76 3.93
N PRO A 99 0.00 -10.99 4.35
CA PRO A 99 -0.69 -11.68 5.45
C PRO A 99 -0.57 -10.96 6.80
N GLY A 100 0.59 -10.38 7.11
CA GLY A 100 0.81 -9.64 8.37
C GLY A 100 0.11 -8.27 8.44
N GLN A 101 -0.42 -7.75 7.33
CA GLN A 101 -1.09 -6.45 7.27
C GLN A 101 -2.43 -6.57 6.55
N GLN A 102 -3.48 -6.54 7.37
CA GLN A 102 -4.85 -6.72 6.96
C GLN A 102 -5.47 -5.38 6.56
N VAL A 103 -5.98 -5.27 5.33
CA VAL A 103 -6.64 -4.08 4.80
C VAL A 103 -8.04 -4.45 4.31
N TYR A 104 -9.06 -3.73 4.78
CA TYR A 104 -10.46 -3.96 4.44
C TYR A 104 -11.14 -2.66 4.06
N SER A 105 -12.05 -2.72 3.08
CA SER A 105 -13.07 -1.68 2.94
C SER A 105 -14.16 -1.90 3.99
N GLY A 106 -14.84 -0.82 4.37
CA GLY A 106 -15.89 -0.88 5.38
C GLY A 106 -16.82 0.32 5.36
N LEU A 107 -17.80 0.29 6.27
CA LEU A 107 -18.60 1.45 6.62
C LEU A 107 -18.44 1.79 8.09
N TRP A 108 -18.33 3.08 8.37
CA TRP A 108 -18.45 3.60 9.72
C TRP A 108 -19.23 4.92 9.69
N GLN A 109 -20.28 5.00 10.52
CA GLN A 109 -21.19 6.16 10.58
C GLN A 109 -21.75 6.57 9.19
N GLY A 110 -22.04 5.59 8.33
CA GLY A 110 -22.58 5.81 6.98
C GLY A 110 -21.57 6.33 5.96
N LYS A 111 -20.27 6.38 6.30
CA LYS A 111 -19.19 6.76 5.38
C LYS A 111 -18.33 5.55 5.01
N GLU A 112 -17.85 5.52 3.77
CA GLU A 112 -16.87 4.53 3.32
C GLU A 112 -15.52 4.77 3.99
N VAL A 113 -14.96 3.70 4.55
CA VAL A 113 -13.71 3.74 5.30
C VAL A 113 -12.79 2.60 4.90
N THR A 114 -11.49 2.80 5.12
CA THR A 114 -10.49 1.74 5.01
C THR A 114 -10.05 1.34 6.40
N ILE A 115 -10.25 0.08 6.76
CA ILE A 115 -9.88 -0.50 8.05
C ILE A 115 -8.53 -1.20 7.88
N LYS A 116 -7.55 -0.80 8.69
CA LYS A 116 -6.19 -1.34 8.65
C LYS A 116 -5.83 -1.95 10.00
N CYS A 117 -5.30 -3.17 9.96
CA CYS A 117 -4.89 -3.90 11.15
C CYS A 117 -3.61 -4.69 10.88
N GLY A 118 -2.66 -4.65 11.81
CA GLY A 118 -1.51 -5.55 11.74
C GLY A 118 -1.79 -6.82 12.54
N ILE A 119 -1.63 -7.98 11.90
CA ILE A 119 -1.54 -9.24 12.62
C ILE A 119 -0.05 -9.53 12.72
N GLU A 120 0.52 -9.43 13.93
CA GLU A 120 1.86 -9.95 14.16
C GLU A 120 1.82 -11.47 14.03
N GLU A 121 2.07 -11.98 12.83
CA GLU A 121 2.47 -13.35 12.64
C GLU A 121 3.82 -13.49 13.34
N GLY A 122 3.85 -14.18 14.47
CA GLY A 122 5.06 -14.42 15.23
C GLY A 122 6.15 -14.89 14.27
N LEU A 123 7.15 -14.01 14.09
CA LEU A 123 8.47 -14.24 13.49
C LEU A 123 8.55 -15.48 12.60
N ASP A 124 8.57 -15.25 11.29
CA ASP A 124 9.06 -16.14 10.25
C ASP A 124 10.00 -17.24 10.84
N PRO A 125 9.57 -18.51 10.95
CA PRO A 125 10.31 -19.55 11.66
C PRO A 125 11.65 -19.91 10.99
N LYS A 126 11.98 -19.25 9.87
CA LYS A 126 13.25 -19.39 9.15
C LYS A 126 14.34 -18.42 9.60
N ALA A 127 14.05 -17.45 10.48
CA ALA A 127 15.03 -16.48 10.96
C ALA A 127 15.58 -16.76 12.38
N ARG A 128 15.16 -17.85 13.03
CA ARG A 128 15.61 -18.18 14.40
C ARG A 128 16.15 -19.59 14.47
N SER A 129 17.45 -19.73 14.24
CA SER A 129 18.23 -20.87 14.73
C SER A 129 18.40 -20.71 16.24
N ASP A 130 17.38 -21.03 17.03
CA ASP A 130 17.53 -21.51 18.43
C ASP A 130 16.17 -21.83 19.08
N PRO A 131 16.07 -22.94 19.86
CA PRO A 131 14.82 -23.38 20.48
C PRO A 131 14.61 -22.64 21.81
N ALA A 132 13.92 -21.50 21.77
CA ALA A 132 13.42 -20.84 22.99
C ALA A 132 11.93 -21.22 23.23
N PRO A 133 11.49 -21.38 24.49
CA PRO A 133 10.15 -21.84 24.83
C PRO A 133 9.09 -20.84 24.33
N ARG A 134 7.89 -21.36 24.03
CA ARG A 134 6.71 -20.62 23.56
C ARG A 134 6.43 -19.40 24.47
N GLN A 135 6.98 -18.25 24.11
CA GLN A 135 6.59 -16.96 24.68
C GLN A 135 5.21 -16.62 24.12
N GLU A 136 4.20 -16.55 24.98
CA GLU A 136 2.96 -15.86 24.67
C GLU A 136 3.33 -14.47 24.14
N LEU A 137 2.95 -14.13 22.91
CA LEU A 137 3.15 -12.78 22.38
C LEU A 137 2.36 -11.82 23.28
N VAL A 138 3.06 -11.09 24.14
CA VAL A 138 2.46 -10.01 24.95
C VAL A 138 2.22 -8.82 24.02
N LEU A 139 1.04 -8.78 23.41
CA LEU A 139 0.58 -7.63 22.64
C LEU A 139 0.46 -6.41 23.57
N PHE A 140 0.87 -5.23 23.09
CA PHE A 140 0.80 -3.97 23.83
C PHE A 140 1.57 -3.96 25.16
N ASP A 141 2.76 -4.56 25.22
CA ASP A 141 3.58 -4.58 26.44
C ASP A 141 4.03 -3.17 26.89
N LYS A 142 4.42 -2.34 25.91
CA LYS A 142 4.95 -0.98 26.15
C LYS A 142 3.89 0.11 25.94
N PRO A 143 3.91 1.19 26.74
CA PRO A 143 4.77 1.41 27.91
C PRO A 143 4.35 0.57 29.14
N THR A 144 5.29 0.36 30.07
CA THR A 144 5.06 -0.46 31.26
C THR A 144 4.18 0.27 32.29
N ARG A 145 3.59 -0.47 33.22
CA ARG A 145 2.84 0.13 34.33
C ARG A 145 3.78 1.01 35.16
N GLY A 146 3.35 2.23 35.46
CA GLY A 146 4.13 3.21 36.23
C GLY A 146 4.93 4.21 35.38
N THR A 147 4.94 4.08 34.06
CA THR A 147 5.55 5.08 33.17
C THR A 147 4.85 6.43 33.34
N SER A 148 5.65 7.46 33.67
CA SER A 148 5.14 8.83 33.80
C SER A 148 4.90 9.47 32.43
N ILE A 149 4.09 10.54 32.37
CA ILE A 149 3.86 11.25 31.10
C ILE A 149 5.14 11.86 30.53
N LYS A 150 6.08 12.27 31.40
CA LYS A 150 7.40 12.80 31.01
C LYS A 150 8.25 11.70 30.39
N GLU A 151 8.27 10.53 31.01
CA GLU A 151 8.99 9.36 30.50
C GLU A 151 8.40 8.87 29.18
N PHE A 152 7.06 8.86 29.04
CA PHE A 152 6.40 8.54 27.77
C PHE A 152 6.74 9.54 26.66
N ARG A 153 6.82 10.84 27.01
CA ARG A 153 7.26 11.90 26.09
C ARG A 153 8.69 11.67 25.61
N GLU A 154 9.61 11.34 26.52
CA GLU A 154 11.01 11.03 26.20
C GLU A 154 11.13 9.76 25.34
N MET A 155 10.36 8.72 25.67
CA MET A 155 10.27 7.49 24.90
C MET A 155 9.80 7.76 23.47
N THR A 156 8.73 8.55 23.31
CA THR A 156 8.20 8.98 22.00
C THR A 156 9.24 9.78 21.21
N LEU A 157 9.89 10.76 21.86
CA LEU A 157 10.93 11.57 21.22
C LEU A 157 12.09 10.70 20.73
N SER A 158 12.56 9.75 21.54
CA SER A 158 13.65 8.85 21.16
C SER A 158 13.28 7.95 19.98
N PHE A 159 12.04 7.44 19.95
CA PHE A 159 11.53 6.65 18.83
C PHE A 159 11.45 7.46 17.54
N LEU A 160 10.90 8.67 17.61
CA LEU A 160 10.80 9.56 16.44
C LEU A 160 12.19 9.96 15.95
N LYS A 161 13.13 10.29 16.86
CA LYS A 161 14.52 10.59 16.50
C LYS A 161 15.21 9.40 15.83
N ALA A 162 14.94 8.18 16.29
CA ALA A 162 15.49 6.99 15.66
C ALA A 162 14.90 6.73 14.26
N ASN A 163 13.62 7.05 14.00
CA ASN A 163 12.99 6.75 12.72
C ASN A 163 13.10 7.89 11.70
N LEU A 164 13.01 9.15 12.14
CA LEU A 164 12.97 10.33 11.27
C LEU A 164 14.31 11.09 11.23
N GLY A 165 15.25 10.77 12.12
CA GLY A 165 16.49 11.52 12.30
C GLY A 165 16.36 12.64 13.33
N ASP A 166 17.42 13.40 13.55
CA ASP A 166 17.45 14.50 14.53
C ASP A 166 16.93 15.79 13.89
N LEU A 167 15.66 16.13 14.15
CA LEU A 167 14.99 17.29 13.54
C LEU A 167 14.47 18.27 14.60
N PRO A 168 14.52 19.58 14.35
CA PRO A 168 14.04 20.60 15.28
C PRO A 168 12.50 20.56 15.46
N SER A 169 11.77 19.97 14.52
CA SER A 169 10.31 19.84 14.51
C SER A 169 9.80 18.67 15.37
N LEU A 170 10.67 17.74 15.80
CA LEU A 170 10.25 16.56 16.59
C LEU A 170 9.48 16.89 17.88
N PRO A 171 9.85 17.92 18.67
CA PRO A 171 9.09 18.25 19.88
C PRO A 171 7.63 18.63 19.60
N ALA A 172 7.35 19.25 18.44
CA ALA A 172 5.99 19.58 18.02
C ALA A 172 5.21 18.31 17.64
N LEU A 173 5.84 17.39 16.90
CA LEU A 173 5.26 16.09 16.54
C LEU A 173 4.95 15.24 17.78
N VAL A 174 5.85 15.22 18.77
CA VAL A 174 5.58 14.58 20.07
C VAL A 174 4.37 15.21 20.77
N GLY A 175 4.24 16.54 20.71
CA GLY A 175 3.07 17.25 21.23
C GLY A 175 1.77 16.79 20.54
N GLN A 176 1.77 16.67 19.22
CA GLN A 176 0.64 16.17 18.43
C GLN A 176 0.28 14.73 18.80
N VAL A 177 1.28 13.85 18.98
CA VAL A 177 1.08 12.48 19.43
C VAL A 177 0.42 12.43 20.81
N LEU A 178 0.88 13.25 21.75
CA LEU A 178 0.30 13.31 23.11
C LEU A 178 -1.14 13.82 23.09
N LEU A 179 -1.45 14.84 22.28
CA LEU A 179 -2.81 15.36 22.11
C LEU A 179 -3.75 14.31 21.49
N MET A 180 -3.25 13.51 20.56
CA MET A 180 -4.02 12.43 19.94
C MET A 180 -4.22 11.24 20.88
N ALA A 181 -3.29 11.00 21.83
CA ALA A 181 -3.40 9.91 22.79
C ALA A 181 -4.55 10.11 23.78
N ASP A 182 -4.95 11.35 24.05
CA ASP A 182 -6.12 11.67 24.87
C ASP A 182 -7.44 11.40 24.10
N PHE A 183 -7.81 10.12 23.99
CA PHE A 183 -9.01 9.70 23.26
C PHE A 183 -10.30 10.12 23.98
N ASN A 184 -10.27 10.18 25.31
CA ASN A 184 -11.44 10.51 26.14
C ASN A 184 -11.60 12.03 26.38
N LYS A 185 -10.61 12.84 25.99
CA LYS A 185 -10.55 14.31 26.12
C LYS A 185 -10.54 14.80 27.56
N ASP A 186 -9.94 14.05 28.47
CA ASP A 186 -9.83 14.40 29.89
C ASP A 186 -8.55 15.21 30.22
N SER A 187 -7.77 15.59 29.21
CA SER A 187 -6.47 16.27 29.30
C SER A 187 -5.36 15.46 29.98
N ARG A 188 -5.57 14.15 30.14
CA ARG A 188 -4.60 13.20 30.69
C ARG A 188 -4.39 12.08 29.69
N VAL A 189 -3.31 11.34 29.89
CA VAL A 189 -3.00 10.16 29.08
C VAL A 189 -2.94 8.97 30.02
N SER A 190 -3.94 8.10 29.93
CA SER A 190 -3.98 6.84 30.67
C SER A 190 -2.96 5.84 30.09
N LEU A 191 -2.67 4.79 30.86
CA LEU A 191 -1.77 3.72 30.38
C LEU A 191 -2.31 3.03 29.11
N ALA A 192 -3.63 2.82 29.04
CA ALA A 192 -4.26 2.17 27.89
C ALA A 192 -4.18 3.03 26.62
N GLU A 193 -4.35 4.34 26.78
CA GLU A 193 -4.15 5.33 25.71
C GLU A 193 -2.69 5.37 25.23
N ALA A 194 -1.74 5.45 26.17
CA ALA A 194 -0.32 5.44 25.86
C ALA A 194 0.11 4.15 25.13
N LYS A 195 -0.37 2.98 25.57
CA LYS A 195 -0.13 1.68 24.91
C LYS A 195 -0.66 1.64 23.48
N SER A 196 -1.86 2.18 23.28
CA SER A 196 -2.52 2.17 21.96
C SER A 196 -1.79 3.08 20.98
N VAL A 197 -1.48 4.31 21.38
CA VAL A 197 -0.72 5.23 20.53
C VAL A 197 0.71 4.76 20.29
N TRP A 198 1.36 4.19 21.29
CA TRP A 198 2.70 3.61 21.12
C TRP A 198 2.71 2.47 20.10
N ALA A 199 1.68 1.62 20.10
CA ALA A 199 1.55 0.55 19.13
C ALA A 199 1.24 1.08 17.71
N LEU A 200 0.43 2.14 17.59
CA LEU A 200 0.18 2.83 16.32
C LEU A 200 1.46 3.45 15.75
N LEU A 201 2.28 4.13 16.57
CA LEU A 201 3.53 4.74 16.13
C LEU A 201 4.54 3.75 15.54
N GLN A 202 4.49 2.48 15.96
CA GLN A 202 5.32 1.42 15.40
C GLN A 202 4.89 1.03 13.98
N ARG A 203 3.68 1.42 13.55
CA ARG A 203 3.22 1.24 12.16
C ARG A 203 3.73 2.40 11.31
N ASN A 204 4.59 2.07 10.35
CA ASN A 204 5.22 3.05 9.46
C ASN A 204 4.21 3.95 8.73
N GLU A 205 3.13 3.38 8.20
CA GLU A 205 2.06 4.15 7.57
C GLU A 205 1.44 5.18 8.53
N PHE A 206 1.21 4.81 9.79
CA PHE A 206 0.65 5.73 10.77
C PHE A 206 1.60 6.89 11.09
N LEU A 207 2.90 6.60 11.22
CA LEU A 207 3.92 7.65 11.38
C LEU A 207 3.88 8.65 10.21
N LEU A 208 3.69 8.15 8.99
CA LEU A 208 3.56 8.98 7.79
C LEU A 208 2.27 9.80 7.78
N LEU A 209 1.13 9.23 8.20
CA LEU A 209 -0.13 9.97 8.33
C LEU A 209 -0.03 11.16 9.29
N LEU A 210 0.82 11.08 10.32
CA LEU A 210 1.08 12.19 11.23
C LEU A 210 2.06 13.23 10.67
N SER A 211 2.96 12.79 9.78
CA SER A 211 4.05 13.62 9.26
C SER A 211 3.67 14.33 7.96
N LEU A 212 2.74 13.79 7.19
CA LEU A 212 2.33 14.29 5.88
C LEU A 212 1.08 15.17 5.97
N GLN A 213 0.88 15.99 4.95
CA GLN A 213 -0.29 16.84 4.78
C GLN A 213 -1.54 15.99 4.52
N GLU A 214 -2.67 16.42 5.10
CA GLU A 214 -3.96 15.76 4.92
C GLU A 214 -4.44 15.76 3.46
N GLU A 215 -3.89 16.61 2.58
CA GLU A 215 -4.27 16.68 1.17
C GLU A 215 -3.81 15.46 0.38
N HIS A 216 -2.56 15.02 0.56
CA HIS A 216 -1.97 13.91 -0.20
C HIS A 216 -2.18 12.54 0.46
N ALA A 217 -2.43 12.51 1.77
CA ALA A 217 -2.63 11.28 2.54
C ALA A 217 -4.10 11.05 2.91
N SER A 218 -4.47 9.80 3.17
CA SER A 218 -5.82 9.46 3.64
C SER A 218 -6.00 9.90 5.09
N ARG A 219 -6.98 10.76 5.38
CA ARG A 219 -7.23 11.25 6.74
C ARG A 219 -7.52 10.11 7.72
N LEU A 220 -6.85 10.13 8.87
CA LEU A 220 -7.15 9.27 10.02
C LEU A 220 -8.50 9.66 10.63
N LEU A 221 -9.43 8.70 10.72
CA LEU A 221 -10.76 8.90 11.27
C LEU A 221 -10.85 8.43 12.73
N GLY A 222 -10.11 7.38 13.06
CA GLY A 222 -9.99 6.92 14.44
C GLY A 222 -9.20 5.62 14.57
N SER A 223 -8.99 5.17 15.80
CA SER A 223 -8.17 4.00 16.11
C SER A 223 -8.65 3.24 17.35
N CYS A 224 -8.23 1.99 17.48
CA CYS A 224 -8.44 1.13 18.63
C CYS A 224 -7.25 0.18 18.80
N GLY A 225 -6.41 0.42 19.80
CA GLY A 225 -5.10 -0.25 19.87
C GLY A 225 -4.26 0.14 18.66
N ASP A 226 -3.71 -0.85 17.95
CA ASP A 226 -2.96 -0.67 16.69
C ASP A 226 -3.81 -0.86 15.42
N LEU A 227 -5.12 -1.11 15.56
CA LEU A 227 -6.09 -1.02 14.48
C LEU A 227 -6.47 0.44 14.28
N TYR A 228 -6.50 0.88 13.03
CA TYR A 228 -6.92 2.24 12.69
C TYR A 228 -7.74 2.28 11.42
N VAL A 229 -8.53 3.35 11.30
CA VAL A 229 -9.49 3.56 10.23
C VAL A 229 -9.19 4.90 9.57
N THR A 230 -9.06 4.87 8.25
CA THR A 230 -8.87 6.07 7.43
C THR A 230 -10.08 6.30 6.54
N GLU A 231 -10.15 7.47 5.92
CA GLU A 231 -11.10 7.72 4.83
C GLU A 231 -10.97 6.64 3.74
N GLY A 232 -12.12 6.23 3.18
CA GLY A 232 -12.14 5.35 2.03
C GLY A 232 -11.61 6.09 0.80
N VAL A 233 -10.61 5.53 0.11
CA VAL A 233 -10.17 6.08 -1.17
C VAL A 233 -11.19 5.65 -2.23
N PRO A 234 -11.96 6.59 -2.83
CA PRO A 234 -13.11 6.24 -3.66
C PRO A 234 -12.74 5.44 -4.92
N HIS A 235 -11.57 5.76 -5.50
CA HIS A 235 -11.08 5.11 -6.71
C HIS A 235 -9.57 4.89 -6.59
N GLY A 236 -9.15 3.64 -6.43
CA GLY A 236 -7.76 3.24 -6.72
C GLY A 236 -7.57 3.13 -8.23
N SER A 237 -6.40 3.54 -8.76
CA SER A 237 -6.21 3.64 -10.22
C SER A 237 -6.31 2.31 -10.99
N TRP A 238 -6.51 1.17 -10.30
CA TRP A 238 -6.61 -0.14 -10.95
C TRP A 238 -7.74 -1.07 -10.46
N HIS A 239 -8.53 -0.74 -9.43
CA HIS A 239 -9.58 -1.70 -8.99
C HIS A 239 -10.78 -1.80 -9.95
N GLY A 240 -10.93 -0.85 -10.89
CA GLY A 240 -12.03 -0.86 -11.88
C GLY A 240 -11.75 -1.61 -13.19
N ALA A 241 -10.51 -2.01 -13.50
CA ALA A 241 -10.17 -2.54 -14.83
C ALA A 241 -8.85 -3.34 -14.90
N ALA A 242 -8.46 -4.07 -13.85
CA ALA A 242 -7.37 -5.04 -14.00
C ALA A 242 -7.93 -6.29 -14.66
N LEU A 243 -7.61 -6.48 -15.95
CA LEU A 243 -7.65 -7.82 -16.53
C LEU A 243 -6.86 -8.76 -15.60
N PRO A 244 -7.39 -9.95 -15.25
CA PRO A 244 -6.69 -10.95 -14.47
C PRO A 244 -5.22 -11.08 -14.92
N PRO A 245 -4.23 -11.18 -14.01
CA PRO A 245 -2.81 -11.23 -14.37
C PRO A 245 -2.47 -12.29 -15.43
N LEU A 246 -3.25 -13.37 -15.48
CA LEU A 246 -3.15 -14.45 -16.45
C LEU A 246 -3.51 -14.03 -17.90
N LEU A 247 -4.33 -12.99 -18.06
CA LEU A 247 -4.75 -12.47 -19.37
C LEU A 247 -3.85 -11.33 -19.87
N ARG A 248 -3.03 -10.71 -19.01
CA ARG A 248 -2.05 -9.68 -19.41
C ARG A 248 -1.07 -10.14 -20.51
N PRO A 249 -0.44 -11.33 -20.44
CA PRO A 249 0.49 -11.76 -21.49
C PRO A 249 -0.19 -12.19 -22.80
N LEU A 250 -1.51 -12.44 -22.79
CA LEU A 250 -2.28 -12.83 -23.97
C LEU A 250 -2.73 -11.64 -24.83
N LEU A 251 -2.57 -10.42 -24.34
CA LEU A 251 -3.11 -9.22 -24.97
C LEU A 251 -2.01 -8.37 -25.63
N PRO A 252 -2.17 -7.96 -26.90
CA PRO A 252 -1.25 -7.05 -27.55
C PRO A 252 -1.14 -5.72 -26.80
N PRO A 253 0.05 -5.09 -26.72
CA PRO A 253 0.25 -3.82 -26.01
C PRO A 253 -0.64 -2.69 -26.54
N ALA A 254 -0.97 -2.70 -27.85
CA ALA A 254 -1.91 -1.76 -28.45
C ALA A 254 -3.34 -1.88 -27.90
N LEU A 255 -3.79 -3.10 -27.58
CA LEU A 255 -5.10 -3.32 -26.98
C LEU A 255 -5.13 -2.85 -25.52
N HIS A 256 -4.01 -2.99 -24.79
CA HIS A 256 -3.86 -2.44 -23.44
C HIS A 256 -3.98 -0.92 -23.43
N THR A 257 -3.34 -0.23 -24.38
CA THR A 257 -3.42 1.23 -24.51
C THR A 257 -4.84 1.68 -24.86
N ALA A 258 -5.53 0.94 -25.72
CA ALA A 258 -6.92 1.19 -26.07
C ALA A 258 -7.86 0.95 -24.88
N LEU A 259 -7.66 -0.13 -24.12
CA LEU A 259 -8.45 -0.45 -22.93
C LEU A 259 -8.28 0.62 -21.84
N GLN A 260 -7.04 1.07 -21.58
CA GLN A 260 -6.76 2.13 -20.62
C GLN A 260 -7.39 3.47 -21.04
N ARG A 261 -7.45 3.76 -22.35
CA ARG A 261 -8.14 4.95 -22.87
C ARG A 261 -9.66 4.88 -22.70
N TRP A 262 -10.23 3.67 -22.74
CA TRP A 262 -11.67 3.43 -22.63
C TRP A 262 -12.18 3.31 -21.18
N LEU A 263 -11.41 2.68 -20.30
CA LEU A 263 -11.78 2.40 -18.91
C LEU A 263 -11.17 3.40 -17.91
N GLY A 264 -10.11 4.10 -18.30
CA GLY A 264 -9.45 5.10 -17.47
C GLY A 264 -10.03 6.50 -17.65
N PRO A 265 -9.70 7.43 -16.75
CA PRO A 265 -10.19 8.80 -16.84
C PRO A 265 -9.61 9.54 -18.06
N ALA A 266 -10.35 10.54 -18.54
CA ALA A 266 -9.90 11.39 -19.63
C ALA A 266 -8.53 12.01 -19.32
N TRP A 267 -7.75 12.30 -20.37
CA TRP A 267 -6.38 12.78 -20.22
C TRP A 267 -6.21 14.00 -19.27
N PRO A 268 -7.09 15.02 -19.27
CA PRO A 268 -6.97 16.15 -18.34
C PRO A 268 -7.01 15.74 -16.86
N TRP A 269 -7.86 14.77 -16.51
CA TRP A 269 -7.96 14.24 -15.15
C TRP A 269 -6.73 13.40 -14.78
N ARG A 270 -6.17 12.64 -15.73
CA ARG A 270 -4.88 11.96 -15.54
C ARG A 270 -3.75 12.95 -15.26
N ALA A 271 -3.72 14.06 -15.99
CA ALA A 271 -2.77 15.14 -15.76
C ALA A 271 -2.97 15.80 -14.37
N LYS A 272 -4.21 16.05 -13.95
CA LYS A 272 -4.52 16.56 -12.60
C LYS A 272 -4.00 15.64 -11.49
N ILE A 273 -4.26 14.33 -11.59
CA ILE A 273 -3.75 13.33 -10.64
C ILE A 273 -2.21 13.31 -10.63
N ALA A 274 -1.59 13.39 -11.81
CA ALA A 274 -0.13 13.40 -11.93
C ALA A 274 0.52 14.64 -11.29
N ILE A 275 -0.13 15.81 -11.37
CA ILE A 275 0.33 17.02 -10.67
C ILE A 275 0.32 16.79 -9.17
N GLY A 276 -0.77 16.26 -8.61
CA GLY A 276 -0.85 15.94 -7.18
C GLY A 276 0.17 14.87 -6.73
N LEU A 277 0.49 13.90 -7.59
CA LEU A 277 1.59 12.95 -7.31
C LEU A 277 2.96 13.64 -7.30
N LEU A 278 3.21 14.60 -8.19
CA LEU A 278 4.46 15.38 -8.19
C LEU A 278 4.55 16.29 -6.96
N GLU A 279 3.44 16.88 -6.52
CA GLU A 279 3.34 17.67 -5.27
C GLU A 279 3.62 16.80 -4.05
N PHE A 280 3.08 15.59 -4.02
CA PHE A 280 3.40 14.62 -2.97
C PHE A 280 4.90 14.28 -2.93
N VAL A 281 5.53 14.06 -4.09
CA VAL A 281 6.99 13.82 -4.16
C VAL A 281 7.77 15.01 -3.61
N GLU A 282 7.36 16.24 -3.95
CA GLU A 282 7.96 17.47 -3.44
C GLU A 282 7.89 17.54 -1.90
N GLU A 283 6.73 17.16 -1.33
CA GLU A 283 6.51 17.06 0.11
C GLU A 283 7.41 16.01 0.77
N LEU A 284 7.60 14.83 0.17
CA LEU A 284 8.47 13.78 0.72
C LEU A 284 9.94 14.18 0.82
N PHE A 285 10.38 15.18 0.04
CA PHE A 285 11.76 15.69 0.08
C PHE A 285 11.91 16.93 0.97
N HIS A 286 10.97 17.87 0.90
CA HIS A 286 11.05 19.15 1.62
C HIS A 286 10.17 19.21 2.88
N GLY A 287 9.67 18.07 3.33
CA GLY A 287 8.76 17.96 4.47
C GLY A 287 9.41 18.41 5.79
N ALA A 288 8.58 18.94 6.70
CA ALA A 288 9.03 19.41 8.01
C ALA A 288 9.59 18.30 8.91
N TYR A 289 9.30 17.04 8.60
CA TYR A 289 9.66 15.86 9.40
C TYR A 289 10.66 14.92 8.71
N GLY A 290 11.47 15.47 7.79
CA GLY A 290 12.60 14.79 7.17
C GLY A 290 12.30 14.24 5.78
N THR A 291 13.29 13.53 5.23
CA THR A 291 13.22 12.94 3.89
C THR A 291 12.63 11.54 3.94
N PHE A 292 11.75 11.24 2.98
CA PHE A 292 11.14 9.93 2.82
C PHE A 292 11.41 9.37 1.42
N TYR A 293 11.53 8.04 1.32
CA TYR A 293 11.73 7.31 0.07
C TYR A 293 10.54 6.43 -0.26
N MET A 294 10.07 6.47 -1.50
CA MET A 294 8.99 5.60 -2.00
C MET A 294 9.59 4.29 -2.51
N CYS A 295 9.60 3.21 -1.72
CA CYS A 295 10.33 1.96 -2.03
C CYS A 295 9.54 0.89 -2.79
N GLU A 296 8.31 1.24 -3.21
CA GLU A 296 7.54 0.53 -4.23
C GLU A 296 6.59 1.52 -4.93
N THR A 297 7.00 1.93 -6.12
CA THR A 297 6.27 2.87 -6.97
C THR A 297 5.44 2.13 -8.02
N THR A 298 4.15 1.92 -7.73
CA THR A 298 3.22 1.31 -8.68
C THR A 298 1.94 2.15 -8.78
N LEU A 299 1.28 2.09 -9.95
CA LEU A 299 -0.02 2.74 -10.14
C LEU A 299 -1.09 2.18 -9.19
N ALA A 300 -0.93 0.95 -8.68
CA ALA A 300 -1.85 0.35 -7.71
C ALA A 300 -1.89 1.14 -6.39
N ASN A 301 -0.78 1.79 -6.01
CA ASN A 301 -0.66 2.57 -4.78
C ASN A 301 -1.17 4.01 -4.95
N VAL A 302 -1.48 4.43 -6.18
CA VAL A 302 -2.01 5.75 -6.51
C VAL A 302 -3.54 5.72 -6.52
N GLY A 303 -4.15 6.52 -5.66
CA GLY A 303 -5.58 6.73 -5.56
C GLY A 303 -6.00 8.15 -5.94
N TYR A 304 -7.30 8.35 -6.11
CA TYR A 304 -7.87 9.67 -6.31
C TYR A 304 -9.31 9.80 -5.78
N THR A 305 -9.71 11.02 -5.45
CA THR A 305 -11.06 11.36 -5.00
C THR A 305 -12.05 11.39 -6.17
N ALA A 306 -13.36 11.47 -5.91
CA ALA A 306 -14.36 11.66 -6.96
C ALA A 306 -14.14 12.93 -7.82
N LYS A 307 -13.36 13.90 -7.32
CA LYS A 307 -12.97 15.14 -8.02
C LYS A 307 -11.61 15.02 -8.73
N TYR A 308 -11.04 13.82 -8.81
CA TYR A 308 -9.72 13.53 -9.37
C TYR A 308 -8.57 14.25 -8.66
N ASP A 309 -8.71 14.50 -7.36
CA ASP A 309 -7.61 14.95 -6.52
C ASP A 309 -6.78 13.74 -6.09
N PHE A 310 -5.46 13.84 -6.17
CA PHE A 310 -4.55 12.74 -5.83
C PHE A 310 -4.64 12.39 -4.33
N LYS A 311 -4.63 11.10 -4.04
CA LYS A 311 -4.47 10.56 -2.69
C LYS A 311 -3.57 9.33 -2.74
N MET A 312 -2.59 9.26 -1.86
CA MET A 312 -1.82 8.03 -1.70
C MET A 312 -2.70 6.97 -1.03
N ALA A 313 -2.94 5.86 -1.71
CA ALA A 313 -3.81 4.80 -1.22
C ALA A 313 -3.13 3.91 -0.17
N ASP A 314 -1.81 3.73 -0.34
CA ASP A 314 -0.99 2.92 0.55
C ASP A 314 0.35 3.59 0.83
N LEU A 315 0.57 3.99 2.08
CA LEU A 315 1.82 4.61 2.54
C LEU A 315 2.83 3.59 3.10
N GLN A 316 2.49 2.30 3.18
CA GLN A 316 3.38 1.29 3.77
C GLN A 316 4.72 1.19 3.05
N GLN A 317 4.71 1.48 1.75
CA GLN A 317 5.88 1.40 0.88
C GLN A 317 6.75 2.66 0.93
N VAL A 318 6.33 3.71 1.62
CA VAL A 318 7.13 4.91 1.84
C VAL A 318 7.89 4.73 3.14
N ALA A 319 9.20 4.98 3.17
CA ALA A 319 10.02 4.78 4.36
C ALA A 319 10.90 6.00 4.66
N PRO A 320 11.12 6.35 5.94
CA PRO A 320 12.06 7.41 6.30
C PRO A 320 13.49 7.10 5.83
N GLU A 321 14.24 8.14 5.43
CA GLU A 321 15.65 8.00 5.00
C GLU A 321 16.50 7.31 6.07
N ALA A 322 16.34 7.66 7.35
CA ALA A 322 17.13 7.07 8.44
C ALA A 322 16.90 5.56 8.58
N THR A 323 15.67 5.08 8.34
CA THR A 323 15.32 3.66 8.38
C THR A 323 15.94 2.91 7.20
N VAL A 324 15.87 3.46 5.99
CA VAL A 324 16.46 2.88 4.78
C VAL A 324 17.99 2.84 4.91
N ARG A 325 18.61 3.95 5.32
CA ARG A 325 20.06 4.02 5.54
C ARG A 325 20.52 3.01 6.57
N ARG A 326 19.83 2.90 7.72
CA ARG A 326 20.15 1.89 8.76
C ARG A 326 20.06 0.46 8.23
N PHE A 327 19.08 0.15 7.40
CA PHE A 327 18.94 -1.18 6.83
C PHE A 327 20.09 -1.53 5.88
N LEU A 328 20.53 -0.57 5.06
CA LEU A 328 21.54 -0.80 4.02
C LEU A 328 22.97 -0.73 4.56
N GLN A 329 23.26 0.26 5.40
CA GLN A 329 24.63 0.61 5.77
C GLN A 329 25.35 -0.53 6.49
N GLY A 330 26.52 -0.92 5.96
CA GLY A 330 27.36 -1.98 6.54
C GLY A 330 26.93 -3.41 6.22
N ARG A 331 25.84 -3.61 5.45
CA ARG A 331 25.46 -4.95 4.97
C ARG A 331 26.42 -5.46 3.92
N HIS A 332 26.74 -6.74 4.00
CA HIS A 332 27.56 -7.40 2.98
C HIS A 332 26.83 -7.47 1.63
N CYS A 333 27.55 -7.22 0.54
CA CYS A 333 27.02 -7.31 -0.82
C CYS A 333 28.09 -7.74 -1.82
N GLU A 334 27.65 -8.41 -2.89
CA GLU A 334 28.48 -8.67 -4.07
C GLU A 334 28.07 -7.78 -5.24
N ARG A 335 26.77 -7.49 -5.34
CA ARG A 335 26.16 -6.69 -6.39
C ARG A 335 25.25 -5.62 -5.78
N SER A 336 25.06 -4.52 -6.49
CA SER A 336 24.12 -3.47 -6.05
C SER A 336 22.67 -3.96 -5.95
N SER A 337 22.30 -5.08 -6.59
CA SER A 337 20.99 -5.72 -6.41
C SER A 337 20.77 -6.21 -4.98
N ASP A 338 21.83 -6.58 -4.27
CA ASP A 338 21.78 -7.13 -2.92
C ASP A 338 21.48 -6.02 -1.90
N CYS A 339 21.76 -4.77 -2.28
CA CYS A 339 21.52 -3.56 -1.52
C CYS A 339 20.16 -2.95 -1.88
N THR A 340 19.09 -3.73 -1.80
CA THR A 340 17.73 -3.25 -2.09
C THR A 340 16.87 -3.29 -0.83
N TYR A 341 16.28 -2.15 -0.47
CA TYR A 341 15.21 -2.05 0.52
C TYR A 341 13.86 -2.04 -0.20
N GLY A 342 12.87 -2.79 0.31
CA GLY A 342 11.58 -2.94 -0.37
C GLY A 342 11.75 -3.58 -1.75
N ARG A 343 11.17 -2.98 -2.79
CA ARG A 343 11.26 -3.49 -4.17
C ARG A 343 12.16 -2.65 -5.08
N ASP A 344 12.18 -1.33 -4.89
CA ASP A 344 12.84 -0.41 -5.83
C ASP A 344 13.87 0.57 -5.19
N CYS A 345 14.04 0.58 -3.86
CA CYS A 345 15.06 1.42 -3.20
C CYS A 345 16.42 0.72 -3.21
N ARG A 346 17.19 0.94 -4.27
CA ARG A 346 18.52 0.34 -4.46
C ARG A 346 19.66 1.30 -4.11
N ALA A 347 20.63 0.80 -3.36
CA ALA A 347 21.91 1.46 -3.10
C ALA A 347 23.08 0.82 -3.86
N PRO A 348 24.18 1.54 -4.10
CA PRO A 348 25.36 0.96 -4.72
C PRO A 348 26.12 0.07 -3.72
N CYS A 349 26.58 -1.08 -4.22
CA CYS A 349 27.50 -1.95 -3.48
C CYS A 349 28.94 -1.46 -3.69
N ASP A 350 29.65 -1.19 -2.59
CA ASP A 350 31.09 -0.92 -2.64
C ASP A 350 31.83 -2.24 -2.89
N LYS A 351 32.41 -2.40 -4.07
CA LYS A 351 33.10 -3.64 -4.46
C LYS A 351 34.40 -3.88 -3.69
N LEU A 352 35.02 -2.83 -3.15
CA LEU A 352 36.26 -2.94 -2.39
C LEU A 352 35.95 -3.43 -0.98
N MET A 353 34.99 -2.77 -0.32
CA MET A 353 34.58 -3.11 1.04
C MET A 353 33.59 -4.28 1.12
N ARG A 354 33.02 -4.68 -0.03
CA ARG A 354 31.88 -5.61 -0.15
C ARG A 354 30.74 -5.23 0.79
N GLN A 355 30.45 -3.92 0.86
CA GLN A 355 29.45 -3.35 1.75
C GLN A 355 28.52 -2.39 1.01
N CYS A 356 27.24 -2.44 1.36
CA CYS A 356 26.24 -1.52 0.83
C CYS A 356 26.48 -0.11 1.36
N LYS A 357 26.40 0.87 0.45
CA LYS A 357 26.36 2.28 0.85
C LYS A 357 24.97 2.65 1.37
N GLY A 358 24.92 3.75 2.13
CA GLY A 358 23.68 4.25 2.73
C GLY A 358 22.82 5.10 1.79
N ASP A 359 23.36 5.51 0.64
CA ASP A 359 22.70 6.45 -0.28
C ASP A 359 22.08 5.72 -1.46
N LEU A 360 20.87 6.11 -1.84
CA LEU A 360 20.14 5.49 -2.95
C LEU A 360 20.67 5.96 -4.31
N ILE A 361 20.59 5.08 -5.31
CA ILE A 361 21.00 5.38 -6.69
C ILE A 361 20.00 6.30 -7.38
N GLN A 362 18.71 6.07 -7.15
CA GLN A 362 17.61 6.77 -7.82
C GLN A 362 16.73 7.53 -6.82
N PRO A 363 16.43 8.82 -7.07
CA PRO A 363 15.48 9.58 -6.27
C PRO A 363 14.02 9.20 -6.56
N ASN A 364 13.10 9.52 -5.65
CA ASN A 364 11.66 9.29 -5.85
C ASN A 364 11.14 9.91 -7.16
N LEU A 365 11.61 11.12 -7.51
CA LEU A 365 11.20 11.84 -8.71
C LEU A 365 11.51 11.03 -9.99
N ALA A 366 12.67 10.38 -10.08
CA ALA A 366 13.03 9.56 -11.24
C ALA A 366 12.05 8.39 -11.41
N LYS A 367 11.72 7.71 -10.32
CA LYS A 367 10.78 6.57 -10.29
C LYS A 367 9.36 6.99 -10.66
N VAL A 368 8.91 8.13 -10.12
CA VAL A 368 7.61 8.70 -10.44
C VAL A 368 7.54 9.15 -11.89
N CYS A 369 8.60 9.72 -12.46
CA CYS A 369 8.64 10.07 -13.87
C CYS A 369 8.59 8.85 -14.80
N GLU A 370 9.18 7.72 -14.40
CA GLU A 370 9.03 6.45 -15.12
C GLU A 370 7.57 6.01 -15.13
N LEU A 371 6.92 6.05 -13.97
CA LEU A 371 5.49 5.76 -13.82
C LEU A 371 4.60 6.68 -14.67
N LEU A 372 4.88 7.99 -14.63
CA LEU A 372 4.11 9.01 -15.35
C LEU A 372 4.29 8.92 -16.87
N ARG A 373 5.45 8.42 -17.35
CA ARG A 373 5.67 8.18 -18.79
C ARG A 373 4.63 7.24 -19.36
N ASP A 374 4.40 6.12 -18.68
CA ASP A 374 3.46 5.10 -19.14
C ASP A 374 2.00 5.51 -18.88
N TYR A 375 1.76 6.38 -17.90
CA TYR A 375 0.42 6.86 -17.55
C TYR A 375 -0.07 8.05 -18.41
N LEU A 376 0.80 9.01 -18.73
CA LEU A 376 0.44 10.28 -19.37
C LEU A 376 0.64 10.28 -20.89
N LEU A 377 1.66 9.61 -21.43
CA LEU A 377 1.91 9.63 -22.88
C LEU A 377 0.76 8.99 -23.69
N PRO A 378 0.11 7.91 -23.23
CA PRO A 378 -1.07 7.37 -23.89
C PRO A 378 -2.23 8.37 -23.94
N GLY A 379 -2.60 8.81 -25.15
CA GLY A 379 -3.68 9.77 -25.35
C GLY A 379 -3.32 11.22 -25.00
N ALA A 380 -2.03 11.54 -24.86
CA ALA A 380 -1.58 12.92 -24.74
C ALA A 380 -1.90 13.73 -26.02
N PRO A 381 -2.28 15.01 -25.88
CA PRO A 381 -2.41 15.95 -27.00
C PRO A 381 -1.14 16.01 -27.83
N ALA A 382 -1.28 16.04 -29.16
CA ALA A 382 -0.15 15.95 -30.09
C ALA A 382 0.87 17.08 -29.90
N ASP A 383 0.41 18.27 -29.53
CA ASP A 383 1.23 19.45 -29.27
C ASP A 383 2.09 19.33 -28.00
N LEU A 384 1.65 18.54 -27.02
CA LEU A 384 2.36 18.36 -25.74
C LEU A 384 3.21 17.09 -25.73
N ARG A 385 2.83 16.07 -26.51
CA ARG A 385 3.37 14.71 -26.41
C ARG A 385 4.90 14.64 -26.55
N GLU A 386 5.47 15.36 -27.52
CA GLU A 386 6.92 15.39 -27.76
C GLU A 386 7.67 16.03 -26.59
N GLU A 387 7.25 17.22 -26.17
CA GLU A 387 7.91 17.96 -25.08
C GLU A 387 7.77 17.21 -23.75
N LEU A 388 6.57 16.72 -23.41
CA LEU A 388 6.35 15.91 -22.22
C LEU A 388 7.19 14.63 -22.23
N GLY A 389 7.28 13.95 -23.38
CA GLY A 389 8.11 12.76 -23.53
C GLY A 389 9.60 13.05 -23.37
N LYS A 390 10.09 14.21 -23.82
CA LYS A 390 11.47 14.64 -23.59
C LYS A 390 11.74 14.92 -22.12
N GLN A 391 10.87 15.70 -21.45
CA GLN A 391 11.04 16.04 -20.04
C GLN A 391 10.97 14.80 -19.14
N LEU A 392 10.03 13.88 -19.38
CA LEU A 392 9.93 12.64 -18.61
C LEU A 392 11.16 11.75 -18.80
N ARG A 393 11.76 11.70 -20.00
CA ARG A 393 13.02 10.97 -20.22
C ARG A 393 14.18 11.58 -19.43
N THR A 394 14.35 12.90 -19.49
CA THR A 394 15.36 13.60 -18.66
C THR A 394 15.15 13.32 -17.18
N CYS A 395 13.89 13.35 -16.73
CA CYS A 395 13.55 13.06 -15.35
C CYS A 395 13.89 11.62 -14.93
N THR A 396 13.67 10.62 -15.79
CA THR A 396 14.03 9.22 -15.49
C THR A 396 15.53 8.99 -15.39
N THR A 397 16.34 9.84 -16.01
CA THR A 397 17.81 9.75 -15.93
C THR A 397 18.40 10.45 -14.71
N LEU A 398 17.57 11.07 -13.87
CA LEU A 398 18.03 11.68 -12.64
C LEU A 398 18.66 10.61 -11.73
N SER A 399 19.93 10.85 -11.41
CA SER A 399 20.74 10.00 -10.54
C SER A 399 21.61 10.90 -9.66
N GLY A 400 21.76 10.57 -8.39
CA GLY A 400 22.75 11.24 -7.53
C GLY A 400 22.33 11.37 -6.07
N LEU A 401 23.34 11.70 -5.25
CA LEU A 401 23.20 11.98 -3.82
C LEU A 401 22.24 13.15 -3.60
N ALA A 402 21.29 12.98 -2.67
CA ALA A 402 20.23 13.95 -2.38
C ALA A 402 20.74 15.40 -2.24
N SER A 403 21.93 15.62 -1.68
CA SER A 403 22.47 16.95 -1.36
C SER A 403 23.12 17.74 -2.51
N GLN A 404 23.48 17.13 -3.65
CA GLN A 404 24.06 17.85 -4.81
C GLN A 404 23.05 18.06 -5.96
N VAL A 405 21.85 17.47 -5.85
CA VAL A 405 20.89 17.39 -6.96
C VAL A 405 19.57 18.12 -6.66
N GLU A 406 19.43 18.76 -5.49
CA GLU A 406 18.19 19.45 -5.07
C GLU A 406 17.74 20.54 -6.05
N ALA A 407 18.68 21.34 -6.57
CA ALA A 407 18.38 22.40 -7.53
C ALA A 407 17.93 21.86 -8.90
N HIS A 408 18.49 20.72 -9.34
CA HIS A 408 18.09 20.11 -10.61
C HIS A 408 16.76 19.37 -10.46
N HIS A 409 16.52 18.70 -9.34
CA HIS A 409 15.26 18.05 -9.01
C HIS A 409 14.11 19.05 -8.95
N SER A 410 14.27 20.16 -8.22
CA SER A 410 13.23 21.19 -8.11
C SER A 410 12.92 21.85 -9.45
N LEU A 411 13.93 22.09 -10.30
CA LEU A 411 13.73 22.62 -11.65
C LEU A 411 12.92 21.66 -12.55
N VAL A 412 13.31 20.39 -12.60
CA VAL A 412 12.61 19.38 -13.43
C VAL A 412 11.16 19.20 -12.95
N LEU A 413 10.95 19.11 -11.63
CA LEU A 413 9.63 18.98 -11.03
C LEU A 413 8.75 20.20 -11.35
N SER A 414 9.26 21.42 -11.14
CA SER A 414 8.55 22.66 -11.42
C SER A 414 8.19 22.81 -12.91
N HIS A 415 9.10 22.43 -13.80
CA HIS A 415 8.86 22.46 -15.24
C HIS A 415 7.75 21.47 -15.64
N LEU A 416 7.79 20.23 -15.14
CA LEU A 416 6.75 19.23 -15.39
C LEU A 416 5.38 19.69 -14.89
N LYS A 417 5.29 20.21 -13.66
CA LYS A 417 4.04 20.76 -13.10
C LYS A 417 3.48 21.87 -13.98
N THR A 418 4.33 22.81 -14.40
CA THR A 418 3.93 23.96 -15.22
C THR A 418 3.44 23.54 -16.60
N LEU A 419 4.12 22.57 -17.25
CA LEU A 419 3.69 22.03 -18.54
C LEU A 419 2.31 21.38 -18.45
N LEU A 420 2.08 20.55 -17.43
CA LEU A 420 0.78 19.90 -17.22
C LEU A 420 -0.30 20.93 -16.88
N TRP A 421 -0.01 21.85 -15.95
CA TRP A 421 -0.94 22.90 -15.51
C TRP A 421 -1.39 23.79 -16.68
N LYS A 422 -0.44 24.27 -17.49
CA LYS A 422 -0.72 25.07 -18.69
C LYS A 422 -1.67 24.36 -19.65
N LYS A 423 -1.59 23.04 -19.77
CA LYS A 423 -2.48 22.31 -20.67
C LYS A 423 -3.88 22.16 -20.10
N ILE A 424 -4.01 21.82 -18.82
CA ILE A 424 -5.32 21.62 -18.19
C ILE A 424 -6.08 22.95 -17.97
N SER A 425 -5.37 24.05 -17.65
CA SER A 425 -5.99 25.36 -17.44
C SER A 425 -6.55 26.00 -18.70
N ASN A 426 -5.94 25.73 -19.86
CA ASN A 426 -6.41 26.20 -21.17
C ASN A 426 -7.62 25.41 -21.69
N THR A 427 -7.91 24.25 -21.11
CA THR A 427 -9.12 23.47 -21.43
C THR A 427 -10.22 23.85 -20.44
N LYS A 428 -11.50 23.89 -20.89
CA LYS A 428 -12.70 24.28 -20.10
C LYS A 428 -13.04 23.36 -18.89
N TYR A 429 -12.04 22.80 -18.22
CA TYR A 429 -12.18 21.80 -17.16
C TYR A 429 -11.64 22.31 -15.80
N SER A 430 -11.55 23.64 -15.62
CA SER A 430 -11.28 24.28 -14.33
C SER A 430 -12.48 24.17 -13.40
#